data_AF-A0A941E0C8-F1
#
_entry.id   AF-A0A941E0C8-F1
#
_cell.length_a   1.000
_cell.length_b   1.000
_cell.length_c   1.000
_cell.angle_alpha   90.00
_cell.angle_beta   90.00
_cell.angle_gamma   90.00
#
_symmetry.space_group_name_H-M   'P 1'
#
loop_
_entity.id
_entity.type
_entity.pdbx_description
1 polymer ?
#
loop_
_entity_poly.entity_id
_entity_poly.type
_entity_poly.pdbx_seq_one_letter_code
_entity_poly.pdbx_strand_id
1 'polypeptide(L)'
;MQKNLSTSVTILAILGILYAPTSSAHEHFHHAPKIIKRHSVRYYDHIYYPNHHAYYAKEARTWYWFERGRWHSAYNRPYAIRADIGGITLRLSSPIPYGDHRIREQYYGPRIERHHTGPNSMNDPDYRRDRW
;
A
#
# COMPACT_ATOMS: atom_id res chain seq x y z
N MET A 1 34.65 44.18 -36.20
CA MET A 1 35.34 43.26 -35.26
C MET A 1 35.44 41.89 -35.94
N GLN A 2 36.60 41.24 -35.78
CA GLN A 2 37.24 40.32 -36.74
C GLN A 2 36.55 38.96 -36.99
N LYS A 3 36.68 38.50 -38.25
CA LYS A 3 36.46 37.12 -38.72
C LYS A 3 37.81 36.39 -38.67
N ASN A 4 37.91 35.25 -37.97
CA ASN A 4 39.11 34.39 -38.02
C ASN A 4 38.73 32.94 -38.33
N LEU A 5 39.33 32.44 -39.41
CA LEU A 5 39.42 31.07 -39.91
C LEU A 5 40.18 30.14 -38.95
N SER A 6 39.92 28.82 -39.00
CA SER A 6 40.93 27.80 -39.34
C SER A 6 40.29 26.40 -39.38
N THR A 7 40.03 25.83 -40.56
CA THR A 7 40.80 24.75 -41.23
C THR A 7 41.14 23.49 -40.42
N SER A 8 40.43 22.40 -40.81
CA SER A 8 40.92 21.05 -41.14
C SER A 8 41.55 20.16 -40.07
N VAL A 9 40.86 19.04 -39.78
CA VAL A 9 41.48 17.77 -39.37
C VAL A 9 40.85 16.61 -40.17
N THR A 10 41.62 16.19 -41.16
CA THR A 10 41.93 14.85 -41.67
C THR A 10 40.88 13.71 -41.59
N ILE A 11 40.50 13.22 -42.78
CA ILE A 11 39.79 11.96 -43.06
C ILE A 11 40.82 10.82 -43.16
N LEU A 12 40.61 9.71 -42.44
CA LEU A 12 41.17 8.40 -42.78
C LEU A 12 40.54 7.27 -41.95
N ALA A 13 39.78 6.39 -42.59
CA ALA A 13 39.55 4.98 -42.21
C ALA A 13 38.71 4.33 -43.33
N ILE A 14 39.34 3.79 -44.38
CA ILE A 14 39.72 2.37 -44.56
C ILE A 14 38.50 1.46 -44.81
N LEU A 15 38.49 0.94 -46.03
CA LEU A 15 37.60 -0.05 -46.62
C LEU A 15 37.66 -1.39 -45.89
N GLY A 16 36.50 -2.02 -45.66
CA GLY A 16 36.41 -3.41 -45.21
C GLY A 16 35.11 -4.04 -45.69
N ILE A 17 35.10 -4.58 -46.90
CA ILE A 17 34.04 -5.49 -47.37
C ILE A 17 34.42 -6.88 -46.85
N LEU A 18 33.61 -7.47 -45.96
CA LEU A 18 33.70 -8.88 -45.63
C LEU A 18 32.35 -9.57 -45.81
N TYR A 19 32.40 -10.67 -46.56
CA TYR A 19 31.34 -11.61 -46.88
C TYR A 19 30.62 -12.11 -45.62
N ALA A 20 29.29 -12.02 -45.59
CA ALA A 20 28.50 -12.74 -44.61
C ALA A 20 28.15 -14.13 -45.17
N PRO A 21 28.61 -15.24 -44.56
CA PRO A 21 28.05 -16.55 -44.84
C PRO A 21 26.65 -16.63 -44.22
N THR A 22 25.62 -16.93 -45.01
CA THR A 22 24.30 -17.26 -44.48
C THR A 22 24.35 -18.66 -43.88
N SER A 23 24.78 -18.75 -42.61
CA SER A 23 24.68 -19.99 -41.84
C SER A 23 23.21 -20.29 -41.60
N SER A 24 22.70 -21.32 -42.29
CA SER A 24 21.46 -22.01 -41.95
C SER A 24 21.64 -22.67 -40.58
N ALA A 25 21.32 -21.94 -39.52
CA ALA A 25 21.18 -22.51 -38.19
C ALA A 25 19.82 -23.22 -38.13
N HIS A 26 19.86 -24.54 -38.27
CA HIS A 26 18.71 -25.41 -38.01
C HIS A 26 18.45 -25.38 -36.51
N GLU A 27 17.50 -24.54 -36.06
CA GLU A 27 17.14 -24.42 -34.65
C GLU A 27 16.45 -25.71 -34.17
N HIS A 28 17.23 -26.56 -33.51
CA HIS A 28 16.73 -27.66 -32.71
C HIS A 28 16.09 -27.04 -31.45
N PHE A 29 14.76 -26.94 -31.43
CA PHE A 29 13.99 -26.39 -30.31
C PHE A 29 14.19 -27.21 -29.04
N HIS A 30 15.21 -26.87 -28.26
CA HIS A 30 15.30 -27.28 -26.86
C HIS A 30 14.06 -26.72 -26.15
N HIS A 31 13.17 -27.61 -25.73
CA HIS A 31 12.03 -27.27 -24.89
C HIS A 31 12.57 -26.71 -23.57
N ALA A 32 12.75 -25.38 -23.51
CA ALA A 32 13.05 -24.70 -22.26
C ALA A 32 11.87 -25.00 -21.31
N PRO A 33 12.12 -25.53 -20.11
CA PRO A 33 11.03 -25.79 -19.18
C PRO A 33 10.33 -24.46 -18.90
N LYS A 34 9.01 -24.42 -19.11
CA LYS A 34 8.20 -23.27 -18.69
C LYS A 34 8.40 -23.08 -17.20
N ILE A 35 9.22 -22.09 -16.81
CA ILE A 35 9.34 -21.66 -15.43
C ILE A 35 8.00 -21.03 -15.05
N ILE A 36 7.11 -21.82 -14.45
CA ILE A 36 5.89 -21.31 -13.83
C ILE A 36 6.36 -20.47 -12.65
N LYS A 37 6.40 -19.15 -12.81
CA LYS A 37 6.65 -18.21 -11.71
C LYS A 37 5.49 -18.36 -10.72
N ARG A 38 5.67 -19.18 -9.67
CA ARG A 38 4.77 -19.16 -8.51
C ARG A 38 4.87 -17.76 -7.90
N HIS A 39 3.83 -16.96 -8.06
CA HIS A 39 3.69 -15.72 -7.29
C HIS A 39 3.50 -16.12 -5.82
N SER A 40 4.56 -16.05 -5.02
CA SER A 40 4.46 -16.19 -3.58
C SER A 40 3.68 -14.99 -3.05
N VAL A 41 2.45 -15.20 -2.60
CA VAL A 41 1.68 -14.16 -1.91
C VAL A 41 2.34 -13.90 -0.56
N ARG A 42 2.88 -12.71 -0.38
CA ARG A 42 3.42 -12.26 0.91
C ARG A 42 2.28 -11.64 1.73
N TYR A 43 2.27 -11.96 3.01
CA TYR A 43 1.35 -11.36 3.98
C TYR A 43 2.13 -10.51 4.98
N TYR A 44 1.45 -9.48 5.48
CA TYR A 44 1.96 -8.48 6.39
C TYR A 44 1.00 -8.32 7.56
N ASP A 45 1.53 -8.41 8.77
CA ASP A 45 0.73 -8.23 9.96
C ASP A 45 0.68 -6.76 10.40
N HIS A 46 -0.53 -6.29 10.62
CA HIS A 46 -0.85 -4.94 11.04
C HIS A 46 -1.74 -4.95 12.29
N ILE A 47 -1.70 -3.89 13.08
CA ILE A 47 -2.65 -3.66 14.18
C ILE A 47 -3.52 -2.47 13.78
N TYR A 48 -4.83 -2.64 13.72
CA TYR A 48 -5.80 -1.59 13.41
C TYR A 48 -6.44 -1.03 14.68
N TYR A 49 -6.45 0.29 14.77
CA TYR A 49 -7.03 1.08 15.86
C TYR A 49 -8.23 1.87 15.32
N PRO A 50 -9.45 1.30 15.39
CA PRO A 50 -10.63 1.89 14.75
C PRO A 50 -10.97 3.28 15.28
N ASN A 51 -10.91 3.49 16.60
CA ASN A 51 -11.22 4.77 17.23
C ASN A 51 -10.31 5.93 16.78
N HIS A 52 -9.16 5.60 16.20
CA HIS A 52 -8.16 6.56 15.75
C HIS A 52 -7.89 6.49 14.25
N HIS A 53 -8.62 5.64 13.51
CA HIS A 53 -8.43 5.42 12.08
C HIS A 53 -6.96 5.20 11.73
N ALA A 54 -6.31 4.32 12.51
CA ALA A 54 -4.86 4.15 12.45
C ALA A 54 -4.42 2.70 12.37
N TYR A 55 -3.27 2.48 11.77
CA TYR A 55 -2.62 1.19 11.61
C TYR A 55 -1.20 1.24 12.15
N TYR A 56 -0.76 0.15 12.77
CA TYR A 56 0.64 -0.08 13.09
C TYR A 56 1.15 -1.29 12.30
N ALA A 57 2.12 -1.08 11.41
CA ALA A 57 2.80 -2.14 10.67
C ALA A 57 3.95 -2.69 11.50
N LYS A 58 3.82 -3.92 12.01
CA LYS A 58 4.80 -4.52 12.95
C LYS A 58 6.18 -4.69 12.30
N GLU A 59 6.21 -5.18 11.06
CA GLU A 59 7.43 -5.45 10.31
C GLU A 59 8.22 -4.17 10.02
N ALA A 60 7.53 -3.13 9.56
CA ALA A 60 8.13 -1.84 9.23
C ALA A 60 8.28 -0.90 10.45
N ARG A 61 7.74 -1.28 11.62
CA ARG A 61 7.65 -0.44 12.82
C ARG A 61 7.14 0.97 12.51
N THR A 62 6.14 1.04 11.65
CA THR A 62 5.62 2.29 11.09
C THR A 62 4.14 2.45 11.44
N TRP A 63 3.80 3.63 11.92
CA TRP A 63 2.44 4.08 12.13
C TRP A 63 1.88 4.70 10.86
N TYR A 64 0.61 4.44 10.60
CA TYR A 64 -0.20 5.08 9.58
C TYR A 64 -1.48 5.60 10.22
N TRP A 65 -1.84 6.85 10.02
CA TRP A 65 -3.08 7.39 10.58
C TRP A 65 -3.73 8.37 9.62
N PHE A 66 -5.05 8.46 9.71
CA PHE A 66 -5.83 9.42 8.94
C PHE A 66 -6.02 10.69 9.76
N GLU A 67 -5.60 11.83 9.21
CA GLU A 67 -5.78 13.12 9.84
C GLU A 67 -5.95 14.21 8.78
N ARG A 68 -6.98 15.04 8.95
CA ARG A 68 -7.31 16.17 8.06
C ARG A 68 -7.45 15.75 6.59
N GLY A 69 -8.17 14.67 6.35
CA GLY A 69 -8.47 14.20 4.99
C GLY A 69 -7.35 13.45 4.29
N ARG A 70 -6.22 13.20 4.96
CA ARG A 70 -5.05 12.54 4.36
C ARG A 70 -4.43 11.49 5.29
N TRP A 71 -3.82 10.50 4.66
CA TRP A 71 -3.00 9.51 5.36
C TRP A 71 -1.61 10.06 5.63
N HIS A 72 -1.12 9.82 6.83
CA HIS A 72 0.23 10.14 7.26
C HIS A 72 0.97 8.88 7.67
N SER A 73 2.29 8.95 7.74
CA SER A 73 3.12 7.88 8.28
C SER A 73 4.30 8.41 9.09
N ALA A 74 4.70 7.66 10.12
CA ALA A 74 5.87 7.96 10.94
C ALA A 74 6.33 6.71 11.71
N TYR A 75 7.60 6.66 12.08
CA TYR A 75 8.12 5.65 13.01
C TYR A 75 7.56 5.84 14.42
N ASN A 76 7.42 7.10 14.83
CA ASN A 76 6.87 7.45 16.13
C ASN A 76 5.35 7.47 16.09
N ARG A 77 4.75 6.97 17.17
CA ARG A 77 3.30 7.04 17.36
C ARG A 77 2.88 8.51 17.54
N PRO A 78 1.85 8.99 16.82
CA PRO A 78 1.29 10.30 17.09
C PRO A 78 0.63 10.32 18.49
N TYR A 79 0.79 11.43 19.20
CA TYR A 79 0.39 11.57 20.61
C TYR A 79 -1.11 11.25 20.86
N ALA A 80 -1.96 11.54 19.89
CA ALA A 80 -3.41 11.32 19.99
C ALA A 80 -3.82 9.83 20.04
N ILE A 81 -2.92 8.90 19.69
CA ILE A 81 -3.24 7.47 19.63
C ILE A 81 -2.80 6.79 20.92
N ARG A 82 -3.78 6.34 21.70
CA ARG A 82 -3.58 5.54 22.91
C ARG A 82 -3.61 4.05 22.56
N ALA A 83 -2.46 3.53 22.11
CA ALA A 83 -2.34 2.14 21.65
C ALA A 83 -2.44 1.08 22.76
N ASP A 84 -2.40 1.52 24.01
CA ASP A 84 -2.56 0.74 25.24
C ASP A 84 -3.98 0.18 25.43
N ILE A 85 -4.97 0.71 24.71
CA ILE A 85 -6.40 0.43 24.94
C ILE A 85 -7.01 -0.46 23.84
N GLY A 86 -6.19 -1.37 23.31
CA GLY A 86 -6.63 -2.37 22.34
C GLY A 86 -6.32 -2.02 20.89
N GLY A 87 -6.50 -3.03 20.03
CA GLY A 87 -6.21 -2.98 18.60
C GLY A 87 -6.49 -4.34 17.97
N ILE A 88 -6.84 -4.35 16.70
CA ILE A 88 -7.28 -5.55 15.98
C ILE A 88 -6.15 -6.00 15.07
N THR A 89 -5.68 -7.24 15.24
CA THR A 89 -4.64 -7.78 14.36
C THR A 89 -5.25 -8.08 12.99
N LEU A 90 -4.67 -7.50 11.93
CA LEU A 90 -5.05 -7.70 10.54
C LEU A 90 -3.88 -8.33 9.78
N ARG A 91 -4.15 -9.36 8.99
CA ARG A 91 -3.19 -9.95 8.07
C ARG A 91 -3.56 -9.56 6.64
N LEU A 92 -2.72 -8.76 6.00
CA LEU A 92 -2.99 -8.16 4.69
C LEU A 92 -1.96 -8.62 3.67
N SER A 93 -2.34 -8.75 2.40
CA SER A 93 -1.39 -8.99 1.31
C SER A 93 -0.64 -7.73 0.86
N SER A 94 -1.00 -6.57 1.42
CA SER A 94 -0.41 -5.27 1.11
C SER A 94 0.49 -4.78 2.26
N PRO A 95 1.67 -4.21 1.96
CA PRO A 95 2.50 -3.51 2.94
C PRO A 95 1.91 -2.14 3.33
N ILE A 96 1.00 -1.59 2.53
CA ILE A 96 0.33 -0.31 2.80
C ILE A 96 -1.06 -0.63 3.35
N PRO A 97 -1.30 -0.39 4.65
CA PRO A 97 -2.47 -0.92 5.31
C PRO A 97 -3.70 -0.04 5.16
N TYR A 98 -3.78 0.98 4.32
CA TYR A 98 -4.98 1.82 4.20
C TYR A 98 -5.65 1.80 2.83
N GLY A 99 -5.16 0.98 1.87
CA GLY A 99 -5.78 0.85 0.55
C GLY A 99 -7.28 0.53 0.62
N ASP A 100 -7.65 -0.44 1.45
CA ASP A 100 -9.06 -0.82 1.69
C ASP A 100 -9.58 -0.28 3.03
N HIS A 101 -9.22 0.95 3.42
CA HIS A 101 -9.62 1.49 4.73
C HIS A 101 -11.15 1.51 4.91
N ARG A 102 -11.88 1.97 3.88
CA ARG A 102 -13.35 2.05 3.89
C ARG A 102 -14.04 0.72 4.25
N ILE A 103 -13.52 -0.39 3.73
CA ILE A 103 -14.07 -1.74 4.01
C ILE A 103 -13.83 -2.11 5.48
N ARG A 104 -12.67 -1.76 6.04
CA ARG A 104 -12.32 -2.06 7.43
C ARG A 104 -13.03 -1.18 8.42
N GLU A 105 -13.27 0.07 8.07
CA GLU A 105 -14.13 0.96 8.85
C GLU A 105 -15.56 0.40 8.93
N GLN A 106 -16.11 -0.10 7.82
CA GLN A 106 -17.43 -0.74 7.85
C GLN A 106 -17.49 -1.98 8.74
N TYR A 107 -16.42 -2.78 8.79
CA TYR A 107 -16.40 -4.04 9.53
C TYR A 107 -15.98 -3.90 11.00
N TYR A 108 -15.00 -3.03 11.27
CA TYR A 108 -14.34 -2.88 12.57
C TYR A 108 -14.46 -1.48 13.17
N GLY A 109 -15.05 -0.53 12.46
CA GLY A 109 -15.29 0.82 12.97
C GLY A 109 -16.18 0.79 14.21
N PRO A 110 -16.27 1.92 14.93
CA PRO A 110 -17.15 2.03 16.07
C PRO A 110 -18.56 1.60 15.66
N ARG A 111 -19.09 0.55 16.29
CA ARG A 111 -20.54 0.31 16.22
C ARG A 111 -21.15 1.51 16.89
N ILE A 112 -21.71 2.42 16.09
CA ILE A 112 -22.76 3.29 16.56
C ILE A 112 -23.87 2.31 16.90
N GLU A 113 -23.92 1.85 18.15
CA GLU A 113 -25.15 1.35 18.73
C GLU A 113 -26.12 2.49 18.50
N ARG A 114 -26.95 2.33 17.46
CA ARG A 114 -28.11 3.16 17.28
C ARG A 114 -28.89 2.89 18.55
N HIS A 115 -28.73 3.75 19.56
CA HIS A 115 -29.69 3.83 20.63
C HIS A 115 -31.01 4.03 19.90
N HIS A 116 -31.85 2.99 19.95
CA HIS A 116 -33.21 3.05 19.46
C HIS A 116 -33.93 4.08 20.33
N THR A 117 -33.72 5.37 20.08
CA THR A 117 -34.69 6.41 20.41
C THR A 117 -35.80 6.28 19.37
N GLY A 118 -36.50 5.14 19.40
CA GLY A 118 -37.78 5.03 18.75
C GLY A 118 -38.75 5.98 19.45
N PRO A 119 -39.74 6.56 18.75
CA PRO A 119 -40.71 7.48 19.33
C PRO A 119 -41.62 6.88 20.42
N ASN A 120 -41.36 5.63 20.85
CA ASN A 120 -42.13 4.89 21.86
C ASN A 120 -41.37 4.66 23.19
N SER A 121 -40.26 5.36 23.44
CA SER A 121 -39.51 5.29 24.72
C SER A 121 -40.30 5.79 25.95
N MET A 122 -41.53 6.30 25.76
CA MET A 122 -42.36 6.84 26.84
C MET A 122 -43.16 5.77 27.61
N ASN A 123 -43.11 4.50 27.15
CA ASN A 123 -43.78 3.37 27.79
C ASN A 123 -42.81 2.40 28.49
N ASP A 124 -41.55 2.76 28.67
CA ASP A 124 -40.59 1.93 29.41
C ASP A 124 -40.93 1.97 30.93
N PRO A 125 -41.37 0.85 31.53
CA PRO A 125 -41.76 0.80 32.93
C PRO A 125 -40.58 1.03 33.90
N ASP A 126 -39.33 0.87 33.46
CA ASP A 126 -38.17 1.07 34.32
C ASP A 126 -37.83 2.56 34.54
N TYR A 127 -38.24 3.47 33.65
CA TYR A 127 -38.04 4.91 33.84
C TYR A 127 -38.82 5.48 35.05
N ARG A 128 -39.87 4.80 35.52
CA ARG A 128 -40.65 5.25 36.69
C ARG A 128 -40.04 4.88 38.03
N ARG A 129 -39.06 3.98 38.09
CA ARG A 129 -38.58 3.40 39.35
C ARG A 129 -37.51 4.26 40.04
N ASP A 130 -36.92 5.21 39.32
CA ASP A 130 -35.72 5.91 39.76
C ASP A 130 -35.99 7.33 40.30
N ARG A 131 -37.25 7.67 40.58
CA ARG A 131 -37.66 9.04 40.93
C ARG A 131 -38.43 9.20 42.25
N TRP A 132 -38.13 8.38 43.24
CA TRP A 132 -38.53 8.58 44.64
C TRP A 132 -37.40 8.20 45.59
#